data_AF-A0A2P5ASB2-F1
#
_entry.id   AF-A0A2P5ASB2-F1
#
_cell.length_a   1.000
_cell.length_b   1.000
_cell.length_c   1.000
_cell.angle_alpha   90.00
_cell.angle_beta   90.00
_cell.angle_gamma   90.00
#
_symmetry.space_group_name_H-M   'P 1'
#
loop_
_entity.id
_entity.type
_entity.pdbx_description
1 polymer ?
#
loop_
_entity_poly.entity_id
_entity_poly.type
_entity_poly.pdbx_seq_one_letter_code
_entity_poly.pdbx_strand_id
1 'polypeptide(L)'
;MNTSMSTDYWPSTVRVSGFWFLPVEWQFSCMKCRDISALVSAGHLDKKDELCSSHVQLQSFLKTRMAEPLVLGFLNDPLAFLHVLRTVLEITSYRIILFTAGCEPLETAFQVIAAETSLDSSHIQITEDCFSLFNSRLFCFSGSISYNWLFTQCAAAVHHGGSGSTAAALQAGIPQIVCPFMHDQFYWAERMYWLGVAPEPLKRNHLFPETYDETSIRAAANVLSRAINDALSPEVKARAAEISERVSLEDGVLEAVKCIKNELWCPD
;
A
#
# COMPACT_ATOMS: atom_id res chain seq x y z
N MET A 1 13.17 -21.26 3.84
CA MET A 1 12.90 -22.32 2.83
C MET A 1 13.42 -21.81 1.51
N ASN A 2 14.08 -22.64 0.69
CA ASN A 2 14.26 -22.30 -0.73
C ASN A 2 12.86 -22.18 -1.35
N THR A 3 12.28 -20.99 -1.34
CA THR A 3 11.30 -20.60 -2.35
C THR A 3 12.03 -20.86 -3.65
N SER A 4 11.63 -21.88 -4.42
CA SER A 4 12.17 -22.07 -5.75
C SER A 4 11.94 -20.75 -6.49
N MET A 5 13.02 -19.97 -6.58
CA MET A 5 13.06 -18.81 -7.45
C MET A 5 12.63 -19.36 -8.80
N SER A 6 11.67 -18.69 -9.45
CA SER A 6 11.53 -18.85 -10.88
C SER A 6 12.93 -18.51 -11.39
N THR A 7 13.63 -19.55 -11.84
CA THR A 7 15.01 -19.51 -12.31
C THR A 7 15.15 -18.60 -13.54
N ASP A 8 14.03 -18.10 -14.05
CA ASP A 8 13.92 -17.40 -15.31
C ASP A 8 13.90 -15.88 -15.12
N TYR A 9 13.59 -15.37 -13.92
CA TYR A 9 13.61 -13.92 -13.64
C TYR A 9 14.97 -13.41 -13.17
N TRP A 10 15.63 -14.17 -12.30
CA TRP A 10 16.92 -13.79 -11.73
C TRP A 10 18.07 -14.45 -12.48
N PRO A 11 19.17 -13.72 -12.77
CA PRO A 11 20.36 -14.34 -13.33
C PRO A 11 20.83 -15.53 -12.49
N SER A 12 21.39 -16.55 -13.14
CA SER A 12 21.94 -17.74 -12.45
C SER A 12 23.08 -17.42 -11.48
N THR A 13 23.63 -16.21 -11.54
CA THR A 13 24.65 -15.67 -10.65
C THR A 13 24.09 -15.08 -9.35
N VAL A 14 22.77 -14.94 -9.20
CA VAL A 14 22.17 -14.42 -7.97
C VAL A 14 22.39 -15.41 -6.82
N ARG A 15 23.12 -14.96 -5.79
CA ARG A 15 23.44 -15.74 -4.59
C ARG A 15 22.44 -15.53 -3.44
N VAL A 16 21.87 -14.33 -3.37
CA VAL A 16 20.93 -13.92 -2.32
C VAL A 16 19.84 -13.07 -2.94
N SER A 17 18.59 -13.37 -2.63
CA SER A 17 17.43 -12.54 -2.99
C SER A 17 16.40 -12.63 -1.88
N GLY A 18 15.76 -11.51 -1.54
CA GLY A 18 14.72 -11.49 -0.53
C GLY A 18 14.31 -10.07 -0.19
N PHE A 19 13.36 -9.93 0.73
CA PHE A 19 12.97 -8.64 1.28
C PHE A 19 13.72 -8.37 2.58
N TRP A 20 14.29 -7.17 2.69
CA TRP A 20 15.08 -6.79 3.86
C TRP A 20 14.41 -5.60 4.52
N PHE A 21 14.18 -5.72 5.82
CA PHE A 21 13.41 -4.73 6.56
C PHE A 21 14.31 -4.01 7.53
N LEU A 22 14.42 -2.69 7.35
CA LEU A 22 15.09 -1.83 8.32
C LEU A 22 14.23 -1.72 9.58
N PRO A 23 14.81 -1.38 10.75
CA PRO A 23 14.03 -1.01 11.93
C PRO A 23 12.97 0.03 11.57
N VAL A 24 11.73 -0.14 12.07
CA VAL A 24 10.57 0.66 11.64
C VAL A 24 10.79 2.16 11.88
N GLU A 25 11.47 2.52 12.96
CA GLU A 25 11.86 3.89 13.29
C GLU A 25 12.73 4.54 12.21
N TRP A 26 13.60 3.78 11.53
CA TRP A 26 14.48 4.33 10.48
C TRP A 26 13.73 4.68 9.20
N GLN A 27 12.49 4.18 9.06
CA GLN A 27 11.69 4.32 7.85
C GLN A 27 10.74 5.52 7.88
N PHE A 28 10.65 6.22 9.01
CA PHE A 28 9.88 7.47 9.08
C PHE A 28 10.72 8.64 8.55
N SER A 29 10.25 9.27 7.48
CA SER A 29 10.80 10.55 6.99
C SER A 29 10.60 11.68 8.01
N CYS A 30 9.50 11.65 8.77
CA CYS A 30 9.22 12.59 9.84
C CYS A 30 10.00 12.25 11.11
N MET A 31 10.92 13.13 11.51
CA MET A 31 11.74 12.95 12.73
C MET A 31 10.90 12.77 14.00
N LYS A 32 9.81 13.54 14.16
CA LYS A 32 8.94 13.39 15.34
C LYS A 32 8.25 12.03 15.39
N CYS A 33 7.77 11.50 14.26
CA CYS A 33 7.18 10.16 14.22
C CYS A 33 8.22 9.06 14.44
N ARG A 34 9.45 9.26 13.95
CA ARG A 34 10.58 8.37 14.23
C ARG A 34 10.85 8.27 15.72
N ASP A 35 10.95 9.41 16.41
CA ASP A 35 11.24 9.46 17.86
C ASP A 35 10.12 8.80 18.67
N ILE A 36 8.86 9.07 18.30
CA ILE A 36 7.69 8.41 18.88
C ILE A 36 7.76 6.90 18.68
N SER A 37 8.03 6.43 17.45
CA SER A 37 8.14 5.00 17.14
C SER A 37 9.26 4.32 17.93
N ALA A 38 10.41 4.98 18.09
CA ALA A 38 11.52 4.45 18.88
C ALA A 38 11.16 4.31 20.37
N LEU A 39 10.44 5.28 20.93
CA LEU A 39 9.94 5.22 22.31
C LEU A 39 8.91 4.11 22.52
N VAL A 40 8.01 3.88 21.54
CA VAL A 40 7.06 2.76 21.57
C VAL A 40 7.80 1.42 21.50
N SER A 41 8.77 1.26 20.60
CA SER A 41 9.60 0.05 20.50
C SER A 41 10.38 -0.24 21.78
N ALA A 42 10.81 0.80 22.51
CA ALA A 42 11.48 0.69 23.80
C ALA A 42 10.53 0.45 25.00
N GLY A 43 9.21 0.41 24.79
CA GLY A 43 8.21 0.23 25.84
C GLY A 43 8.00 1.45 26.74
N HIS A 44 8.45 2.64 26.32
CA HIS A 44 8.32 3.89 27.07
C HIS A 44 7.02 4.66 26.81
N LEU A 45 6.29 4.31 25.75
CA LEU A 45 4.98 4.87 25.40
C LEU A 45 3.97 3.75 25.17
N ASP A 46 2.70 4.02 25.51
CA ASP A 46 1.59 3.13 25.16
C ASP A 46 1.33 3.17 23.66
N LYS A 47 0.81 2.09 23.06
CA LYS A 47 0.54 1.98 21.61
C LYS A 47 -0.48 3.01 21.09
N LYS A 48 -1.04 3.89 21.93
CA LYS A 48 -2.08 4.86 21.55
C LYS A 48 -1.55 6.16 20.94
N ASP A 49 -0.28 6.48 21.18
CA ASP A 49 0.38 7.70 20.71
C ASP A 49 1.35 7.37 19.56
N GLU A 50 0.80 6.90 18.44
CA GLU A 50 1.62 6.34 17.36
C GLU A 50 2.22 7.37 16.40
N LEU A 51 1.65 8.58 16.31
CA LEU A 51 2.06 9.61 15.35
C LEU A 51 2.12 11.01 15.95
N CYS A 52 2.95 11.87 15.36
CA CYS A 52 3.11 13.25 15.80
C CYS A 52 1.90 14.13 15.43
N SER A 53 1.84 15.33 16.01
CA SER A 53 0.74 16.28 15.78
C SER A 53 0.52 16.64 14.31
N SER A 54 1.57 16.66 13.49
CA SER A 54 1.48 16.90 12.04
C SER A 54 0.78 15.78 11.28
N HIS A 55 0.66 14.58 11.88
CA HIS A 55 0.00 13.41 11.29
C HIS A 55 -1.23 12.97 12.10
N VAL A 56 -1.74 13.83 12.98
CA VAL A 56 -2.86 13.51 13.88
C VAL A 56 -4.15 13.20 13.11
N GLN A 57 -4.34 13.78 11.93
CA GLN A 57 -5.54 13.54 11.12
C GLN A 57 -5.52 12.15 10.48
N LEU A 58 -4.36 11.70 9.99
CA LEU A 58 -4.18 10.31 9.54
C LEU A 58 -4.46 9.35 10.71
N GLN A 59 -3.91 9.66 11.89
CA GLN A 59 -4.17 8.85 13.08
C GLN A 59 -5.66 8.82 13.46
N SER A 60 -6.35 9.95 13.39
CA SER A 60 -7.80 10.05 13.66
C SER A 60 -8.62 9.22 12.67
N PHE A 61 -8.24 9.26 11.39
CA PHE A 61 -8.87 8.45 10.35
C PHE A 61 -8.68 6.95 10.59
N LEU A 62 -7.50 6.53 11.04
CA LEU A 62 -7.18 5.13 11.37
C LEU A 62 -7.87 4.63 12.65
N LYS A 63 -8.05 5.51 13.65
CA LYS A 63 -8.71 5.19 14.93
C LYS A 63 -10.22 5.01 14.79
N THR A 64 -10.81 5.63 13.77
CA THR A 64 -12.18 5.32 13.35
C THR A 64 -12.11 4.02 12.53
N ARG A 65 -13.05 3.09 12.71
CA ARG A 65 -13.11 1.70 12.14
C ARG A 65 -12.16 1.38 10.96
N MET A 66 -11.47 0.24 11.04
CA MET A 66 -10.39 -0.23 10.15
C MET A 66 -10.46 0.29 8.70
N ALA A 67 -9.41 1.00 8.31
CA ALA A 67 -9.23 1.59 6.98
C ALA A 67 -8.54 0.61 6.02
N GLU A 68 -8.75 0.80 4.72
CA GLU A 68 -8.17 0.02 3.64
C GLU A 68 -7.34 0.96 2.74
N PRO A 69 -6.01 1.00 2.87
CA PRO A 69 -5.16 1.92 2.12
C PRO A 69 -4.99 1.47 0.67
N LEU A 70 -4.97 2.48 -0.19
CA LEU A 70 -4.75 2.43 -1.62
C LEU A 70 -3.52 3.31 -1.90
N VAL A 71 -2.42 2.70 -2.35
CA VAL A 71 -1.17 3.37 -2.71
C VAL A 71 -0.96 3.20 -4.21
N LEU A 72 -1.40 4.16 -5.02
CA LEU A 72 -1.19 4.12 -6.48
C LEU A 72 -0.18 5.17 -6.90
N GLY A 73 0.98 4.70 -7.38
CA GLY A 73 1.95 5.51 -8.12
C GLY A 73 1.61 5.52 -9.61
N PHE A 74 1.65 6.73 -10.19
CA PHE A 74 1.44 7.06 -11.61
C PHE A 74 -0.02 6.97 -12.12
N LEU A 75 -0.60 8.14 -12.43
CA LEU A 75 -1.96 8.29 -12.93
C LEU A 75 -1.91 9.06 -14.26
N ASN A 76 -2.36 8.46 -15.37
CA ASN A 76 -2.51 9.18 -16.64
C ASN A 76 -3.75 10.09 -16.64
N ASP A 77 -4.79 9.70 -15.89
CA ASP A 77 -6.02 10.48 -15.69
C ASP A 77 -6.44 10.37 -14.22
N PRO A 78 -6.00 11.32 -13.37
CA PRO A 78 -6.36 11.32 -11.96
C PRO A 78 -7.85 11.53 -11.72
N LEU A 79 -8.56 12.25 -12.58
CA LEU A 79 -9.98 12.54 -12.40
C LEU A 79 -10.81 11.27 -12.63
N ALA A 80 -10.60 10.58 -13.76
CA ALA A 80 -11.26 9.30 -14.04
C ALA A 80 -11.08 8.29 -12.90
N PHE A 81 -9.86 8.20 -12.37
CA PHE A 81 -9.56 7.34 -11.23
C PHE A 81 -10.35 7.71 -9.97
N LEU A 82 -10.46 9.00 -9.64
CA LEU A 82 -11.23 9.43 -8.48
C LEU A 82 -12.74 9.20 -8.65
N HIS A 83 -13.28 9.27 -9.87
CA HIS A 83 -14.67 8.86 -10.13
C HIS A 83 -14.87 7.35 -9.97
N VAL A 84 -13.87 6.53 -10.32
CA VAL A 84 -13.88 5.10 -10.01
C VAL A 84 -13.91 4.90 -8.49
N LEU A 85 -13.06 5.58 -7.73
CA LEU A 85 -13.07 5.48 -6.26
C LEU A 85 -14.38 5.96 -5.64
N ARG A 86 -14.93 7.07 -6.12
CA ARG A 86 -16.26 7.54 -5.72
C ARG A 86 -17.30 6.44 -5.91
N THR A 87 -17.31 5.82 -7.09
CA THR A 87 -18.26 4.75 -7.41
C THR A 87 -18.06 3.51 -6.53
N VAL A 88 -16.81 3.11 -6.26
CA VAL A 88 -16.50 2.04 -5.29
C VAL A 88 -17.06 2.37 -3.92
N LEU A 89 -16.85 3.59 -3.44
CA LEU A 89 -17.36 4.03 -2.14
C LEU A 89 -18.90 4.05 -2.13
N GLU A 90 -19.58 4.46 -3.21
CA GLU A 90 -21.04 4.43 -3.29
C GLU A 90 -21.62 3.01 -3.20
N ILE A 91 -20.94 2.00 -3.74
CA ILE A 91 -21.44 0.61 -3.79
C ILE A 91 -20.87 -0.30 -2.68
N THR A 92 -19.98 0.22 -1.83
CA THR A 92 -19.33 -0.54 -0.75
C THR A 92 -19.35 0.24 0.56
N SER A 93 -19.02 -0.44 1.67
CA SER A 93 -18.78 0.20 2.96
C SER A 93 -17.31 0.50 3.24
N TYR A 94 -16.44 0.40 2.22
CA TYR A 94 -15.00 0.56 2.41
C TYR A 94 -14.63 1.99 2.81
N ARG A 95 -13.47 2.10 3.46
CA ARG A 95 -12.80 3.36 3.76
C ARG A 95 -11.41 3.31 3.17
N ILE A 96 -11.06 4.30 2.36
CA ILE A 96 -9.85 4.32 1.54
C ILE A 96 -8.91 5.41 2.03
N ILE A 97 -7.64 5.05 2.23
CA ILE A 97 -6.55 6.03 2.36
C ILE A 97 -5.83 6.10 1.03
N LEU A 98 -5.85 7.24 0.35
CA LEU A 98 -5.11 7.46 -0.88
C LEU A 98 -3.85 8.29 -0.62
N PHE A 99 -2.69 7.72 -0.94
CA PHE A 99 -1.42 8.44 -0.88
C PHE A 99 -1.15 9.16 -2.20
N THR A 100 -1.10 10.49 -2.16
CA THR A 100 -0.81 11.31 -3.36
C THR A 100 0.67 11.57 -3.55
N ALA A 101 1.46 11.48 -2.47
CA ALA A 101 2.89 11.82 -2.44
C ALA A 101 3.21 13.20 -3.06
N GLY A 102 2.29 14.18 -2.93
CA GLY A 102 2.45 15.52 -3.51
C GLY A 102 2.24 15.59 -5.02
N CYS A 103 1.60 14.59 -5.64
CA CYS A 103 1.35 14.58 -7.08
C CYS A 103 0.33 15.66 -7.48
N GLU A 104 0.82 16.77 -8.02
CA GLU A 104 0.02 17.95 -8.39
C GLU A 104 -1.20 17.62 -9.30
N PRO A 105 -1.11 16.79 -10.35
CA PRO A 105 -2.29 16.40 -11.14
C PRO A 105 -3.39 15.72 -10.32
N LEU A 106 -3.02 14.89 -9.36
CA LEU A 106 -3.96 14.20 -8.49
C LEU A 106 -4.59 15.14 -7.47
N GLU A 107 -3.78 16.02 -6.88
CA GLU A 107 -4.26 17.04 -5.94
C GLU A 107 -5.21 18.03 -6.62
N THR A 108 -4.92 18.42 -7.86
CA THR A 108 -5.81 19.26 -8.68
C THR A 108 -7.14 18.54 -8.94
N ALA A 109 -7.11 17.28 -9.35
CA ALA A 109 -8.33 16.49 -9.57
C ALA A 109 -9.17 16.34 -8.29
N PHE A 110 -8.51 16.22 -7.13
CA PHE A 110 -9.18 16.24 -5.84
C PHE A 110 -9.93 17.54 -5.57
N GLN A 111 -9.31 18.69 -5.84
CA GLN A 111 -9.95 19.98 -5.64
C GLN A 111 -11.19 20.13 -6.53
N VAL A 112 -11.15 19.62 -7.76
CA VAL A 112 -12.30 19.58 -8.67
C VAL A 112 -13.46 18.76 -8.08
N ILE A 113 -13.20 17.52 -7.66
CA ILE A 113 -14.25 16.66 -7.07
C ILE A 113 -14.75 17.19 -5.73
N ALA A 114 -13.87 17.79 -4.92
CA ALA A 114 -14.25 18.46 -3.68
C ALA A 114 -15.23 19.61 -3.95
N ALA A 115 -14.98 20.42 -4.97
CA ALA A 115 -15.87 21.50 -5.40
C ALA A 115 -17.22 20.97 -5.89
N GLU A 116 -17.25 19.90 -6.69
CA GLU A 116 -18.49 19.23 -7.13
C GLU A 116 -19.32 18.71 -5.95
N THR A 117 -18.64 18.12 -4.96
CA THR A 117 -19.30 17.53 -3.78
C THR A 117 -19.78 18.61 -2.80
N SER A 118 -19.17 19.80 -2.81
CA SER A 118 -19.57 20.92 -1.92
C SER A 118 -20.92 21.57 -2.26
N LEU A 119 -21.50 21.25 -3.43
CA LEU A 119 -22.88 21.61 -3.78
C LEU A 119 -23.92 20.73 -3.06
N ASP A 120 -23.51 19.62 -2.46
CA ASP A 120 -24.36 18.70 -1.68
C ASP A 120 -23.80 18.66 -0.25
N SER A 121 -24.46 19.33 0.70
CA SER A 121 -23.91 19.64 2.03
C SER A 121 -23.42 18.40 2.82
N SER A 122 -22.10 18.27 3.08
CA SER A 122 -21.49 18.22 4.43
C SER A 122 -20.05 17.66 4.48
N HIS A 123 -19.19 18.32 5.28
CA HIS A 123 -17.90 17.87 5.85
C HIS A 123 -16.71 17.61 4.91
N ILE A 124 -16.24 18.64 4.21
CA ILE A 124 -14.84 18.68 3.73
C ILE A 124 -13.98 19.25 4.86
N GLN A 125 -13.06 18.48 5.42
CA GLN A 125 -11.99 18.99 6.29
C GLN A 125 -10.73 19.15 5.45
N ILE A 126 -10.31 20.40 5.22
CA ILE A 126 -9.13 20.77 4.45
C ILE A 126 -8.05 21.26 5.42
N THR A 127 -6.87 20.65 5.35
CA THR A 127 -5.63 21.10 5.99
C THR A 127 -4.49 20.90 5.00
N GLU A 128 -3.37 21.61 5.16
CA GLU A 128 -2.29 21.71 4.16
C GLU A 128 -1.85 20.38 3.54
N ASP A 129 -1.85 19.27 4.30
CA ASP A 129 -1.36 17.96 3.84
C ASP A 129 -2.41 16.83 3.77
N CYS A 130 -3.69 17.12 4.07
CA CYS A 130 -4.72 16.09 3.98
C CYS A 130 -6.14 16.60 3.70
N PHE A 131 -6.88 15.77 2.98
CA PHE A 131 -8.24 16.03 2.53
C PHE A 131 -9.13 14.83 2.80
N SER A 132 -10.38 15.06 3.17
CA SER A 132 -11.37 13.99 3.31
C SER A 132 -12.61 14.24 2.48
N LEU A 133 -13.04 13.21 1.75
CA LEU A 133 -14.22 13.23 0.88
C LEU A 133 -15.17 12.07 1.21
N PHE A 134 -16.39 12.17 0.70
CA PHE A 134 -17.42 11.11 0.74
C PHE A 134 -17.73 10.62 2.16
N ASN A 135 -18.15 11.54 3.04
CA ASN A 135 -18.48 11.27 4.45
C ASN A 135 -17.32 10.65 5.23
N SER A 136 -16.12 11.18 5.03
CA SER A 136 -14.88 10.71 5.66
C SER A 136 -14.55 9.25 5.40
N ARG A 137 -14.89 8.78 4.19
CA ARG A 137 -14.51 7.44 3.72
C ARG A 137 -13.39 7.46 2.70
N LEU A 138 -13.08 8.60 2.07
CA LEU A 138 -11.84 8.77 1.33
C LEU A 138 -10.96 9.77 2.08
N PHE A 139 -9.76 9.35 2.47
CA PHE A 139 -8.75 10.20 3.10
C PHE A 139 -7.53 10.28 2.20
N CYS A 140 -7.19 11.49 1.79
CA CYS A 140 -6.11 11.76 0.85
C CYS A 140 -4.97 12.35 1.63
N PHE A 141 -3.79 11.77 1.49
CA PHE A 141 -2.62 12.12 2.27
C PHE A 141 -1.45 12.40 1.33
N SER A 142 -0.98 13.64 1.33
CA SER A 142 0.16 14.09 0.51
C SER A 142 1.51 13.93 1.22
N GLY A 143 1.48 13.80 2.55
CA GLY A 143 2.66 13.61 3.37
C GLY A 143 3.33 12.25 3.19
N SER A 144 4.45 12.06 3.91
CA SER A 144 5.21 10.82 3.93
C SER A 144 4.98 10.06 5.23
N ILE A 145 4.70 8.76 5.12
CA ILE A 145 4.56 7.85 6.25
C ILE A 145 5.26 6.52 5.96
N SER A 146 5.73 5.84 7.01
CA SER A 146 6.27 4.48 6.86
C SER A 146 5.14 3.50 6.50
N TYR A 147 5.29 2.78 5.38
CA TYR A 147 4.37 1.70 5.01
C TYR A 147 4.43 0.53 5.98
N ASN A 148 5.59 0.24 6.56
CA ASN A 148 5.72 -0.79 7.57
C ASN A 148 4.88 -0.51 8.81
N TRP A 149 4.74 0.75 9.20
CA TRP A 149 3.81 1.13 10.26
C TRP A 149 2.37 1.14 9.74
N LEU A 150 2.11 1.85 8.64
CA LEU A 150 0.77 2.08 8.13
C LEU A 150 0.05 0.76 7.81
N PHE A 151 0.68 -0.14 7.07
CA PHE A 151 0.04 -1.35 6.58
C PHE A 151 -0.39 -2.30 7.70
N THR A 152 0.19 -2.20 8.90
CA THR A 152 -0.30 -2.96 10.06
C THR A 152 -1.67 -2.49 10.56
N GLN A 153 -2.09 -1.29 10.18
CA GLN A 153 -3.37 -0.68 10.55
C GLN A 153 -4.48 -0.93 9.51
N CYS A 154 -4.18 -1.75 8.51
CA CYS A 154 -4.89 -1.78 7.25
C CYS A 154 -5.40 -3.17 6.91
N ALA A 155 -6.55 -3.29 6.25
CA ALA A 155 -7.10 -4.62 5.92
C ALA A 155 -6.53 -5.23 4.63
N ALA A 156 -6.11 -4.40 3.68
CA ALA A 156 -5.45 -4.80 2.43
C ALA A 156 -4.69 -3.59 1.86
N ALA A 157 -3.76 -3.82 0.93
CA ALA A 157 -3.06 -2.76 0.21
C ALA A 157 -3.27 -2.90 -1.29
N VAL A 158 -3.75 -1.84 -1.94
CA VAL A 158 -3.81 -1.79 -3.41
C VAL A 158 -2.61 -0.99 -3.91
N HIS A 159 -1.79 -1.54 -4.80
CA HIS A 159 -0.60 -0.85 -5.28
C HIS A 159 -0.11 -1.31 -6.65
N HIS A 160 0.80 -0.53 -7.23
CA HIS A 160 1.39 -0.80 -8.53
C HIS A 160 2.35 -2.01 -8.62
N GLY A 161 2.62 -2.72 -7.52
CA GLY A 161 3.58 -3.84 -7.52
C GLY A 161 5.06 -3.47 -7.39
N GLY A 162 5.40 -2.23 -7.01
CA GLY A 162 6.78 -1.89 -6.65
C GLY A 162 7.32 -2.77 -5.51
N SER A 163 8.60 -3.14 -5.57
CA SER A 163 9.23 -4.08 -4.63
C SER A 163 9.09 -3.65 -3.16
N GLY A 164 9.27 -2.36 -2.85
CA GLY A 164 9.14 -1.83 -1.48
C GLY A 164 7.71 -1.93 -0.91
N SER A 165 6.69 -1.58 -1.70
CA SER A 165 5.29 -1.73 -1.27
C SER A 165 4.90 -3.19 -1.11
N THR A 166 5.36 -4.05 -2.03
CA THR A 166 5.13 -5.50 -1.98
C THR A 166 5.75 -6.10 -0.72
N ALA A 167 7.00 -5.73 -0.43
CA ALA A 167 7.72 -6.15 0.77
C ALA A 167 6.99 -5.72 2.05
N ALA A 168 6.60 -4.45 2.13
CA ALA A 168 5.94 -3.89 3.31
C ALA A 168 4.59 -4.58 3.58
N ALA A 169 3.81 -4.89 2.54
CA ALA A 169 2.53 -5.56 2.70
C ALA A 169 2.68 -7.03 3.10
N LEU A 170 3.68 -7.74 2.53
CA LEU A 170 4.05 -9.08 2.98
C LEU A 170 4.49 -9.09 4.43
N GLN A 171 5.32 -8.12 4.85
CA GLN A 171 5.76 -8.03 6.23
C GLN A 171 4.60 -7.75 7.17
N ALA A 172 3.69 -6.84 6.80
CA ALA A 172 2.50 -6.53 7.56
C ALA A 172 1.47 -7.68 7.62
N GLY A 173 1.61 -8.69 6.75
CA GLY A 173 0.70 -9.83 6.69
C GLY A 173 -0.68 -9.49 6.18
N ILE A 174 -0.79 -8.49 5.30
CA ILE A 174 -2.06 -8.05 4.72
C ILE A 174 -2.19 -8.51 3.26
N PRO A 175 -3.41 -8.85 2.81
CA PRO A 175 -3.71 -9.04 1.40
C PRO A 175 -3.29 -7.85 0.53
N GLN A 176 -2.93 -8.14 -0.72
CA GLN A 176 -2.53 -7.13 -1.70
C GLN A 176 -3.44 -7.18 -2.93
N ILE A 177 -3.67 -6.03 -3.58
CA ILE A 177 -4.30 -5.92 -4.89
C ILE A 177 -3.31 -5.20 -5.80
N VAL A 178 -2.73 -5.94 -6.74
CA VAL A 178 -1.59 -5.44 -7.52
C VAL A 178 -2.03 -5.02 -8.92
N CYS A 179 -1.74 -3.78 -9.30
CA CYS A 179 -1.98 -3.24 -10.65
C CYS A 179 -0.66 -2.83 -11.31
N PRO A 180 0.09 -3.75 -11.93
CA PRO A 180 1.39 -3.45 -12.53
C PRO A 180 1.27 -2.55 -13.77
N PHE A 181 2.27 -1.67 -13.95
CA PHE A 181 2.39 -0.81 -15.13
C PHE A 181 3.71 -1.01 -15.88
N MET A 182 4.81 -1.33 -15.19
CA MET A 182 6.13 -1.36 -15.80
C MET A 182 7.13 -2.28 -15.08
N HIS A 183 8.16 -2.72 -15.80
CA HIS A 183 9.34 -3.41 -15.26
C HIS A 183 9.00 -4.65 -14.40
N ASP A 184 9.59 -4.71 -13.20
CA ASP A 184 9.50 -5.81 -12.24
C ASP A 184 8.12 -5.92 -11.57
N GLN A 185 7.26 -4.91 -11.73
CA GLN A 185 5.92 -4.89 -11.16
C GLN A 185 5.08 -6.07 -11.64
N PHE A 186 5.19 -6.46 -12.91
CA PHE A 186 4.46 -7.61 -13.47
C PHE A 186 4.89 -8.92 -12.80
N TYR A 187 6.20 -9.10 -12.60
CA TYR A 187 6.74 -10.24 -11.88
C TYR A 187 6.21 -10.28 -10.44
N TRP A 188 6.27 -9.16 -9.71
CA TRP A 188 5.75 -9.12 -8.33
C TRP A 188 4.26 -9.38 -8.26
N ALA A 189 3.46 -8.81 -9.17
CA ALA A 189 2.03 -9.04 -9.23
C ALA A 189 1.69 -10.52 -9.42
N GLU A 190 2.35 -11.16 -10.39
CA GLU A 190 2.22 -12.60 -10.61
C GLU A 190 2.66 -13.38 -9.37
N ARG A 191 3.83 -13.08 -8.80
CA ARG A 191 4.30 -13.78 -7.60
C ARG A 191 3.32 -13.68 -6.42
N MET A 192 2.71 -12.53 -6.19
CA MET A 192 1.75 -12.37 -5.09
C MET A 192 0.48 -13.19 -5.31
N TYR A 193 0.00 -13.25 -6.56
CA TYR A 193 -1.12 -14.12 -6.93
C TYR A 193 -0.78 -15.60 -6.71
N TRP A 194 0.39 -16.05 -7.18
CA TRP A 194 0.83 -17.44 -7.01
C TRP A 194 1.09 -17.82 -5.55
N LEU A 195 1.52 -16.87 -4.72
CA LEU A 195 1.66 -17.08 -3.29
C LEU A 195 0.31 -17.13 -2.58
N GLY A 196 -0.80 -16.73 -3.21
CA GLY A 196 -2.13 -16.68 -2.63
C GLY A 196 -2.35 -15.50 -1.68
N VAL A 197 -1.51 -14.47 -1.75
CA VAL A 197 -1.62 -13.24 -0.91
C VAL A 197 -2.27 -12.07 -1.67
N ALA A 198 -2.63 -12.29 -2.93
CA ALA A 198 -3.32 -11.34 -3.79
C ALA A 198 -4.26 -12.09 -4.75
N PRO A 199 -5.36 -11.46 -5.22
CA PRO A 199 -6.14 -11.95 -6.35
C PRO A 199 -5.35 -11.78 -7.66
N GLU A 200 -5.95 -12.17 -8.79
CA GLU A 200 -5.34 -11.99 -10.11
C GLU A 200 -4.97 -10.51 -10.33
N PRO A 201 -3.77 -10.21 -10.87
CA PRO A 201 -3.33 -8.84 -11.09
C PRO A 201 -4.33 -8.02 -11.92
N LEU A 202 -4.60 -6.80 -11.45
CA LEU A 202 -5.41 -5.86 -12.19
C LEU A 202 -4.66 -5.38 -13.43
N LYS A 203 -5.42 -5.16 -14.51
CA LYS A 203 -4.93 -4.46 -15.70
C LYS A 203 -5.11 -2.96 -15.50
N ARG A 204 -4.29 -2.17 -16.20
CA ARG A 204 -4.38 -0.70 -16.18
C ARG A 204 -5.81 -0.19 -16.40
N ASN A 205 -6.52 -0.72 -17.40
CA ASN A 205 -7.88 -0.30 -17.72
C ASN A 205 -8.93 -0.68 -16.66
N HIS A 206 -8.60 -1.54 -15.69
CA HIS A 206 -9.47 -1.84 -14.55
C HIS A 206 -9.48 -0.71 -13.50
N LEU A 207 -8.48 0.18 -13.51
CA LEU A 207 -8.40 1.35 -12.63
C LEU A 207 -8.53 2.67 -13.39
N PHE A 208 -8.09 2.69 -14.65
CA PHE A 208 -8.07 3.85 -15.53
C PHE A 208 -8.89 3.54 -16.77
N PRO A 209 -10.21 3.75 -16.75
CA PRO A 209 -11.03 3.51 -17.93
C PRO A 209 -10.54 4.35 -19.11
N GLU A 210 -10.56 3.77 -20.31
CA GLU A 210 -10.08 4.44 -21.54
C GLU A 210 -11.00 5.60 -21.96
N THR A 211 -12.28 5.52 -21.58
CA THR A 211 -13.30 6.54 -21.80
C THR A 211 -13.92 6.99 -20.48
N TYR A 212 -14.24 8.27 -20.40
CA TYR A 212 -14.76 8.92 -19.20
C TYR A 212 -16.31 8.91 -19.14
N ASP A 213 -16.93 7.84 -19.63
CA ASP A 213 -18.38 7.66 -19.56
C ASP A 213 -18.80 6.87 -18.30
N GLU A 214 -20.04 7.03 -17.87
CA GLU A 214 -20.56 6.40 -16.65
C GLU A 214 -20.47 4.87 -16.69
N THR A 215 -20.63 4.26 -17.87
CA THR A 215 -20.59 2.80 -18.02
C THR A 215 -19.18 2.28 -17.76
N SER A 216 -18.18 2.93 -18.34
CA SER A 216 -16.76 2.57 -18.18
C SER A 216 -16.27 2.78 -16.75
N ILE A 217 -16.66 3.89 -16.11
CA ILE A 217 -16.36 4.15 -14.69
C ILE A 217 -17.00 3.08 -13.80
N ARG A 218 -18.28 2.76 -14.01
CA ARG A 218 -19.00 1.72 -13.26
C ARG A 218 -18.36 0.35 -13.45
N ALA A 219 -17.93 0.01 -14.66
CA ALA A 219 -17.26 -1.25 -14.96
C ALA A 219 -15.93 -1.38 -14.20
N ALA A 220 -15.09 -0.34 -14.25
CA ALA A 220 -13.82 -0.28 -13.51
C ALA A 220 -14.05 -0.38 -11.99
N ALA A 221 -15.02 0.36 -11.45
CA ALA A 221 -15.37 0.29 -10.03
C ALA A 221 -15.85 -1.10 -9.59
N ASN A 222 -16.64 -1.78 -10.42
CA ASN A 222 -17.06 -3.15 -10.15
C ASN A 222 -15.88 -4.13 -10.16
N VAL A 223 -14.90 -3.96 -11.04
CA VAL A 223 -13.67 -4.78 -11.05
C VAL A 223 -12.86 -4.54 -9.79
N LEU A 224 -12.60 -3.28 -9.42
CA LEU A 224 -11.86 -2.95 -8.21
C LEU A 224 -12.57 -3.46 -6.95
N SER A 225 -13.90 -3.29 -6.87
CA SER A 225 -14.69 -3.77 -5.71
C SER A 225 -14.61 -5.29 -5.56
N ARG A 226 -14.66 -6.04 -6.67
CA ARG A 226 -14.47 -7.50 -6.64
C ARG A 226 -13.07 -7.88 -6.20
N ALA A 227 -12.03 -7.24 -6.75
CA ALA A 227 -10.65 -7.50 -6.35
C ALA A 227 -10.40 -7.23 -4.86
N ILE A 228 -10.98 -6.15 -4.31
CA ILE A 228 -10.93 -5.88 -2.86
C ILE A 228 -11.65 -6.99 -2.09
N ASN A 229 -12.85 -7.38 -2.50
CA ASN A 229 -13.61 -8.44 -1.83
C ASN A 229 -12.86 -9.80 -1.85
N ASP A 230 -12.27 -10.16 -2.98
CA ASP A 230 -11.50 -11.40 -3.15
C ASP A 230 -10.24 -11.37 -2.29
N ALA A 231 -9.53 -10.24 -2.25
CA ALA A 231 -8.37 -10.06 -1.37
C ALA A 231 -8.75 -10.14 0.12
N LEU A 232 -9.93 -9.65 0.48
CA LEU A 232 -10.44 -9.68 1.85
C LEU A 232 -11.07 -11.01 2.26
N SER A 233 -11.07 -12.02 1.37
CA SER A 233 -11.52 -13.37 1.69
C SER A 233 -10.71 -13.99 2.86
N PRO A 234 -11.32 -14.87 3.66
CA PRO A 234 -10.62 -15.55 4.74
C PRO A 234 -9.36 -16.29 4.28
N GLU A 235 -9.40 -16.87 3.09
CA GLU A 235 -8.32 -17.68 2.51
C GLU A 235 -7.09 -16.81 2.21
N VAL A 236 -7.28 -15.67 1.52
CA VAL A 236 -6.18 -14.76 1.18
C VAL A 236 -5.61 -14.09 2.43
N LYS A 237 -6.46 -13.72 3.39
CA LYS A 237 -6.02 -13.17 4.69
C LYS A 237 -5.18 -14.16 5.49
N ALA A 238 -5.64 -15.40 5.61
CA ALA A 238 -4.90 -16.45 6.31
C ALA A 238 -3.54 -16.70 5.65
N ARG A 239 -3.51 -16.69 4.31
CA ARG A 239 -2.28 -16.87 3.55
C ARG A 239 -1.31 -15.71 3.72
N ALA A 240 -1.80 -14.46 3.71
CA ALA A 240 -0.97 -13.28 3.97
C ALA A 240 -0.32 -13.34 5.36
N ALA A 241 -1.07 -13.74 6.39
CA ALA A 241 -0.56 -13.93 7.74
C ALA A 241 0.51 -15.03 7.82
N GLU A 242 0.28 -16.19 7.19
CA GLU A 242 1.26 -17.29 7.14
C GLU A 242 2.57 -16.86 6.46
N ILE A 243 2.49 -16.13 5.34
CA ILE A 243 3.68 -15.65 4.65
C ILE A 243 4.41 -14.60 5.49
N SER A 244 3.70 -13.71 6.18
CA SER A 244 4.31 -12.74 7.10
C SER A 244 5.10 -13.43 8.21
N GLU A 245 4.53 -14.46 8.84
CA GLU A 245 5.22 -15.24 9.87
C GLU A 245 6.52 -15.83 9.32
N ARG A 246 6.48 -16.42 8.13
CA ARG A 246 7.67 -17.00 7.49
C ARG A 246 8.72 -15.95 7.18
N VAL A 247 8.32 -14.80 6.62
CA VAL A 247 9.21 -13.69 6.30
C VAL A 247 9.83 -13.10 7.57
N SER A 248 9.09 -13.07 8.69
CA SER A 248 9.59 -12.56 9.97
C SER A 248 10.73 -13.38 10.59
N LEU A 249 10.86 -14.65 10.18
CA LEU A 249 11.93 -15.55 10.63
C LEU A 249 13.20 -15.44 9.77
N GLU A 250 13.16 -14.68 8.68
CA GLU A 250 14.30 -14.51 7.79
C GLU A 250 15.22 -13.36 8.24
N ASP A 251 16.53 -13.59 8.17
CA ASP A 251 17.55 -12.54 8.33
C ASP A 251 18.34 -12.40 7.03
N GLY A 252 17.71 -11.73 6.07
CA GLY A 252 18.28 -11.52 4.74
C GLY A 252 19.54 -10.67 4.74
N VAL A 253 19.69 -9.74 5.69
CA VAL A 253 20.87 -8.88 5.82
C VAL A 253 22.07 -9.70 6.29
N LEU A 254 21.90 -10.48 7.35
CA LEU A 254 22.96 -11.35 7.84
C LEU A 254 23.38 -12.36 6.78
N GLU A 255 22.43 -12.94 6.05
CA GLU A 255 22.73 -13.89 4.97
C GLU A 255 23.49 -13.22 3.82
N ALA A 256 23.07 -12.02 3.39
CA ALA A 256 23.80 -11.24 2.40
C ALA A 256 25.24 -10.95 2.85
N VAL A 257 25.44 -10.55 4.12
CA VAL A 257 26.78 -10.30 4.68
C VAL A 257 27.62 -11.57 4.69
N LYS A 258 27.06 -12.73 5.04
CA LYS A 258 27.78 -14.02 4.98
C LYS A 258 28.21 -14.35 3.55
N CYS A 259 27.32 -14.24 2.57
CA CYS A 259 27.64 -14.51 1.17
C CYS A 259 28.74 -13.59 0.64
N ILE A 260 28.65 -12.28 0.94
CA ILE A 260 29.69 -11.32 0.56
C ILE A 260 31.03 -11.67 1.20
N LYS A 261 31.05 -12.04 2.49
CA LYS A 261 32.29 -12.46 3.17
C LYS A 261 32.91 -13.69 2.53
N ASN A 262 32.12 -14.69 2.17
CA ASN A 262 32.61 -15.92 1.55
C ASN A 262 33.22 -15.66 0.15
N GLU A 263 32.63 -14.77 -0.64
CA GLU A 263 33.17 -14.42 -1.97
C GLU A 263 34.43 -13.55 -1.86
N LEU A 264 34.56 -12.71 -0.83
CA LEU A 264 35.75 -11.88 -0.59
C LEU A 264 36.91 -12.64 0.09
N TRP A 265 36.61 -13.70 0.84
CA TRP A 265 37.58 -14.55 1.54
C TRP A 265 37.61 -15.97 0.95
N CYS A 266 37.93 -16.11 -0.33
CA CYS A 266 38.51 -17.35 -0.84
C CYS A 266 40.01 -17.35 -0.52
N PRO A 267 40.53 -18.27 0.32
CA PRO A 267 41.97 -18.50 0.39
C PRO A 267 42.43 -19.02 -0.97
N ASP A 268 43.49 -18.42 -1.52
CA ASP A 268 44.20 -18.91 -2.72
C ASP A 268 44.69 -20.36 -2.56
#